data_AF-A0A0G1VFR6-F1
#
_entry.id   AF-A0A0G1VFR6-F1
#
_cell.length_a   1.000
_cell.length_b   1.000
_cell.length_c   1.000
_cell.angle_alpha   90.00
_cell.angle_beta   90.00
_cell.angle_gamma   90.00
#
_symmetry.space_group_name_H-M   'P 1'
#
loop_
_entity.id
_entity.type
_entity.pdbx_description
1 polymer ?
#
loop_
_entity_poly.entity_id
_entity_poly.type
_entity_poly.pdbx_seq_one_letter_code
_entity_poly.pdbx_strand_id
1 'polypeptide(L)' 'MFHLIKYFVLLVGLVTIAYFALPRFGYEVNMNYFNETKEECQKRLEECGKEYVQQGTKNANCDFNCVDPKLIISKQN' A
#
# COMPACT_ATOMS: atom_id res chain seq x y z
N MET A 1 -21.82 3.86 11.18
CA MET A 1 -21.55 2.56 10.54
C MET A 1 -21.86 2.56 9.04
N PHE A 2 -23.01 3.07 8.58
CA PHE A 2 -23.39 3.09 7.15
C PHE A 2 -22.41 3.82 6.21
N HIS A 3 -21.76 4.88 6.69
CA HIS A 3 -20.77 5.63 5.91
C HIS A 3 -19.49 4.82 5.60
N LEU A 4 -19.01 4.00 6.54
CA LEU A 4 -17.82 3.17 6.32
C LEU A 4 -18.07 2.13 5.22
N ILE A 5 -19.24 1.50 5.23
CA ILE A 5 -19.64 0.53 4.20
C ILE A 5 -19.73 1.23 2.84
N LYS A 6 -20.33 2.42 2.79
CA LYS A 6 -20.40 3.23 1.56
C LYS A 6 -19.00 3.56 1.01
N TYR A 7 -18.06 3.97 1.86
CA TYR A 7 -16.70 4.26 1.42
C TYR A 7 -15.96 3.01 0.97
N PHE A 8 -16.16 1.88 1.65
CA PHE A 8 -15.57 0.60 1.25
C PHE A 8 -16.05 0.18 -0.15
N VAL A 9 -17.36 0.25 -0.40
CA VAL A 9 -17.94 -0.05 -1.72
C VAL A 9 -17.38 0.89 -2.80
N LEU A 10 -17.27 2.19 -2.50
CA LEU A 10 -16.67 3.16 -3.43
C LEU A 10 -15.21 2.81 -3.74
N LEU A 11 -14.43 2.46 -2.73
CA LEU A 11 -13.01 2.14 -2.86
C LEU A 11 -12.82 0.86 -3.69
N VAL A 12 -13.60 -0.19 -3.43
CA VAL A 12 -13.62 -1.41 -4.25
C VAL A 12 -13.95 -1.10 -5.71
N GLY A 13 -14.95 -0.24 -5.95
CA GLY A 13 -15.31 0.20 -7.29
C GLY A 13 -14.15 0.88 -8.02
N LEU A 14 -13.48 1.83 -7.37
CA LEU A 14 -12.33 2.55 -7.94
C LEU A 14 -11.15 1.61 -8.24
N VAL A 15 -10.83 0.69 -7.33
CA VAL A 15 -9.76 -0.30 -7.52
C VAL A 15 -10.06 -1.19 -8.72
N THR A 16 -11.32 -1.65 -8.86
CA THR A 16 -11.74 -2.47 -9.99
C THR A 16 -11.57 -1.71 -11.31
N ILE A 17 -12.02 -0.45 -11.38
CA ILE A 17 -11.87 0.38 -12.58
C ILE A 17 -10.39 0.58 -12.93
N ALA A 18 -9.56 0.91 -11.94
CA ALA A 18 -8.12 1.10 -12.14
C ALA A 18 -7.44 -0.18 -12.67
N TYR A 19 -7.79 -1.35 -12.12
CA TYR A 19 -7.23 -2.63 -12.56
C TYR A 19 -7.48 -2.93 -14.04
N PHE A 20 -8.65 -2.57 -14.57
CA PHE A 20 -8.96 -2.73 -16.00
C PHE A 20 -8.42 -1.58 -16.86
N ALA A 21 -8.36 -0.36 -16.32
CA ALA A 21 -7.87 0.81 -17.04
C ALA A 21 -6.35 0.79 -17.24
N LEU A 22 -5.58 0.42 -16.22
CA LEU A 22 -4.11 0.45 -16.24
C LEU A 22 -3.52 -0.33 -17.44
N PRO A 23 -3.91 -1.59 -17.72
CA PRO A 23 -3.44 -2.32 -18.89
C PRO A 23 -3.80 -1.63 -20.21
N ARG A 24 -4.97 -0.98 -20.30
CA ARG A 24 -5.42 -0.29 -21.52
C ARG A 24 -4.52 0.90 -21.87
N PHE A 25 -3.92 1.53 -20.86
CA PHE A 25 -2.94 2.62 -20.98
C PHE A 25 -1.49 2.13 -21.07
N GLY A 26 -1.25 0.81 -21.14
CA GLY A 26 0.08 0.23 -21.18
C GLY A 26 0.79 0.29 -19.84
N TYR A 27 0.07 0.15 -18.72
CA TYR A 27 0.66 -0.04 -17.40
C TYR A 27 0.41 -1.45 -16.90
N GLU A 28 1.45 -2.09 -16.37
CA GLU A 28 1.39 -3.38 -15.71
C GLU A 28 1.59 -3.22 -14.21
N VAL A 29 0.93 -4.09 -13.45
CA VAL A 29 1.12 -4.17 -12.00
C VAL A 29 2.17 -5.23 -11.71
N ASN A 30 3.29 -4.83 -11.11
CA ASN A 30 4.34 -5.73 -10.69
C ASN A 30 3.95 -6.43 -9.38
N MET A 31 3.20 -7.53 -9.52
CA MET A 31 2.75 -8.32 -8.38
C MET A 31 3.91 -8.96 -7.60
N ASN A 32 5.05 -9.22 -8.25
CA ASN A 32 6.24 -9.76 -7.59
C ASN A 32 6.85 -8.74 -6.63
N TYR A 33 7.12 -7.51 -7.11
CA TYR A 33 7.60 -6.43 -6.26
C TYR A 33 6.65 -6.14 -5.10
N PHE A 34 5.33 -6.13 -5.37
CA PHE A 34 4.33 -5.92 -4.33
C PHE A 34 4.38 -7.01 -3.25
N ASN A 35 4.46 -8.29 -3.65
CA ASN A 35 4.51 -9.40 -2.70
C ASN A 35 5.79 -9.41 -1.87
N GLU A 36 6.94 -9.20 -2.49
CA GLU A 36 8.24 -9.14 -1.79
C GLU A 36 8.29 -7.96 -0.81
N THR A 37 7.89 -6.78 -1.28
CA THR A 37 7.95 -5.54 -0.47
C THR A 37 6.91 -5.54 0.65
N LYS A 38 5.78 -6.23 0.47
CA LYS A 38 4.73 -6.34 1.50
C LYS A 38 5.26 -6.94 2.80
N GLU A 39 6.03 -8.02 2.73
CA GLU A 39 6.59 -8.65 3.93
C GLU A 39 7.59 -7.73 4.63
N GLU A 40 8.41 -7.01 3.87
CA GLU A 40 9.36 -6.04 4.42
C GLU A 40 8.64 -4.87 5.09
N CYS A 41 7.64 -4.29 4.43
CA CYS A 41 6.77 -3.26 5.01
C CYS A 41 6.10 -3.72 6.30
N GLN A 42 5.57 -4.95 6.33
CA GLN A 42 4.93 -5.50 7.52
C GLN A 42 5.89 -5.59 8.69
N LYS A 43 7.14 -6.04 8.46
CA LYS A 43 8.17 -6.07 9.51
C LYS A 43 8.48 -4.67 10.05
N ARG A 44 8.69 -3.68 9.17
CA ARG A 44 8.93 -2.29 9.59
C ARG A 44 7.76 -1.70 10.37
N LEU A 45 6.52 -2.02 9.99
CA LEU A 45 5.32 -1.61 10.73
C LEU A 45 5.23 -2.26 12.11
N GLU A 46 5.56 -3.53 12.23
CA GLU A 46 5.61 -4.22 13.53
C GLU A 46 6.69 -3.64 14.43
N GLU A 47 7.87 -3.34 13.89
CA GLU A 47 8.96 -2.68 14.61
C GLU A 47 8.57 -1.28 15.07
N CYS A 48 7.98 -0.47 14.19
CA CYS A 48 7.40 0.82 14.53
C CYS A 48 6.34 0.69 15.64
N GLY A 49 5.46 -0.30 15.55
CA GLY A 49 4.44 -0.56 16.57
C GLY A 49 5.06 -0.88 17.94
N LYS A 50 6.13 -1.68 17.98
CA LYS A 50 6.88 -1.98 19.21
C LYS A 50 7.56 -0.73 19.76
N GLU A 51 8.24 0.04 18.90
CA GLU A 51 8.91 1.27 19.30
C GLU A 51 7.93 2.32 19.82
N TYR A 52 6.78 2.44 19.18
CA TYR A 52 5.68 3.28 19.63
C TYR A 52 5.18 2.89 21.02
N VAL A 53 5.02 1.59 21.29
CA VAL A 53 4.60 1.10 22.61
C VAL A 53 5.67 1.34 23.67
N GLN A 54 6.96 1.19 23.32
CA GLN A 54 8.06 1.30 24.28
C GLN A 54 8.49 2.74 24.55
N GLN A 55 8.58 3.57 23.51
CA GLN A 55 9.14 4.92 23.58
C GLN A 55 8.05 6.02 23.56
N GLY A 56 6.82 5.66 23.22
CA GLY A 56 5.70 6.59 23.11
C GLY A 56 5.73 7.44 21.83
N THR A 57 4.61 8.12 21.57
CA THR A 57 4.36 8.94 20.35
C THR A 57 5.40 10.03 20.07
N LYS A 58 6.15 10.47 21.08
CA LYS A 58 7.08 11.59 20.98
C LYS A 58 8.47 11.19 20.49
N ASN A 59 8.82 9.92 20.57
CA ASN A 59 10.18 9.42 20.30
C ASN A 59 10.22 8.32 19.23
N ALA A 60 9.10 7.66 18.92
CA ALA A 60 9.07 6.64 17.87
C ALA A 60 9.34 7.27 16.49
N ASN A 61 10.37 6.78 15.79
CA ASN A 61 10.77 7.29 14.49
C ASN A 61 10.36 6.27 13.41
N CYS A 62 9.08 6.30 13.05
CA CYS A 62 8.52 5.37 12.09
C CYS A 62 8.67 5.90 10.66
N ASP A 63 9.53 5.26 9.86
CA ASP A 63 9.58 5.49 8.42
C ASP A 63 8.59 4.57 7.68
N PHE A 64 7.58 5.19 7.08
CA PHE A 64 6.53 4.51 6.32
C PHE A 64 6.86 4.42 4.81
N ASN A 65 8.02 4.91 4.37
CA ASN A 65 8.48 4.79 2.99
C ASN A 65 9.05 3.41 2.72
N CYS A 66 8.17 2.41 2.71
CA CYS A 66 8.55 1.02 2.48
C CYS A 66 8.17 0.52 1.07
N VAL A 67 7.44 1.31 0.28
CA VAL A 67 7.08 0.99 -1.11
C VAL A 67 7.46 2.12 -2.07
N ASP A 68 7.92 1.76 -3.28
CA ASP A 68 8.01 2.69 -4.41
C ASP A 68 6.81 2.48 -5.36
N PRO A 69 5.89 3.45 -5.47
CA PRO A 69 4.74 3.34 -6.36
C PRO A 69 5.09 3.10 -7.83
N LYS A 70 6.26 3.58 -8.30
CA LYS A 70 6.72 3.39 -9.67
C LYS A 70 7.15 1.96 -9.96
N LEU A 71 7.55 1.22 -8.93
CA LEU A 71 7.89 -0.20 -9.04
C LEU A 71 6.64 -1.07 -8.98
N ILE A 72 5.57 -0.62 -8.32
CA ILE A 72 4.27 -1.31 -8.30
C ILE A 72 3.55 -1.18 -9.63
N ILE A 73 3.52 0.01 -10.23
CA ILE A 73 2.88 0.27 -11.52
C ILE A 73 3.96 0.71 -12.51
N SER A 74 4.38 -0.21 -13.37
CA SER A 74 5.38 0.06 -14.42
C SER A 74 4.69 0.22 -15.77
N LYS A 75 5.25 1.07 -16.64
CA LYS A 75 4.78 1.20 -18.01
C LYS A 75 5.29 0.00 -18.83
N GLN A 76 4.37 -0.72 -19.46
CA GLN A 76 4.65 -1.72 -20.48
C GLN A 76 5.24 -0.98 -21.68
N ASN A 77 6.50 -1.25 -21.99
CA ASN A 77 7.28 -0.55 -23.01
C ASN A 77 6.87 -0.98 -24.42
#